data_AF-D1QW86-F1
#
_entry.id   AF-D1QW86-F1
#
_cell.length_a   1.000
_cell.length_b   1.000
_cell.length_c   1.000
_cell.angle_alpha   90.00
_cell.angle_beta   90.00
_cell.angle_gamma   90.00
#
_symmetry.space_group_name_H-M   'P 1'
#
loop_
_entity.id
_entity.type
_entity.pdbx_description
1 polymer ?
#
loop_
_entity_poly.entity_id
_entity_poly.type
_entity_poly.pdbx_seq_one_letter_code
_entity_poly.pdbx_strand_id
1 'polypeptide(L)'
;MELHIEKCIDKYKELFSPENNSCGFSTQPNTEKEIFAKEKYKEFERIFFIEMNNALFVGEYLEDGYTEKIEEFENILLNNDSKFSPYIRDALKGLRGVLFRIQTDNRTLQVNLTKNDSAVASLLEDFQFYNAWHTISLNLLYIDHTLINERKYREKLIKLYYEIEATIIGLDNEDLLQVFQKLKSKCSFLLGKTFVFDNKEKYYYSVDFEIKKVKEIIKGDIFNKKFSFLFSKMYPSCKYGQEIVSKYQREFSVKNFSSIGFVILAYYYDTSQRKSVQRLKNLLEDFQEYEESMRKKDLSKFDSDAILSIKSYISNCRFSLSLKQQNYTIDSLKVDIAEIEAIQEETGITNYHPYKKALSFLGKYMENLREDESKQLQNGLELYNNLYKKYKSTYEECILRRFTPFQLLKDDCKTDDTIFFASSFSKPISPSKLEDDERKYRDLMLYLRMKERLAKREAEITNVANSVRDFRRQSFEYLGIFITIITFLFGSIQLFGNKEITPKASIINIVSLGIVLAIFMAMLYIILYSKRCKILALFIFVIFSFAALIIYTNYIPK
;
A
#
# COMPACT_ATOMS: atom_id res chain seq x y z
N MET A 1 13.96 -32.98 -19.44
CA MET A 1 13.04 -32.58 -20.51
C MET A 1 13.86 -31.68 -21.41
N GLU A 2 13.88 -31.95 -22.72
CA GLU A 2 14.62 -31.11 -23.68
C GLU A 2 13.98 -29.73 -23.75
N LEU A 3 14.79 -28.66 -23.68
CA LEU A 3 14.29 -27.29 -23.69
C LEU A 3 13.74 -26.93 -25.08
N HIS A 4 12.70 -26.12 -25.15
CA HIS A 4 12.15 -25.65 -26.43
C HIS A 4 13.16 -24.85 -27.25
N ILE A 5 14.06 -24.10 -26.60
CA ILE A 5 15.16 -23.41 -27.30
C ILE A 5 16.16 -24.40 -27.92
N GLU A 6 16.37 -25.57 -27.33
CA GLU A 6 17.25 -26.62 -27.87
C GLU A 6 16.62 -27.24 -29.13
N LYS A 7 15.30 -27.47 -29.12
CA LYS A 7 14.57 -27.90 -30.32
C LYS A 7 14.68 -26.90 -31.47
N CYS A 8 14.63 -25.60 -31.18
CA CYS A 8 14.88 -24.54 -32.16
C CYS A 8 16.31 -24.63 -32.73
N ILE A 9 17.31 -24.83 -31.87
CA ILE A 9 18.70 -24.96 -32.28
C ILE A 9 18.89 -26.18 -33.19
N ASP A 10 18.34 -27.33 -32.81
CA ASP A 10 18.49 -28.57 -33.57
C ASP A 10 17.76 -28.51 -34.90
N LYS A 11 16.55 -27.92 -34.94
CA LYS A 11 15.83 -27.71 -36.19
C LYS A 11 16.53 -26.70 -37.10
N TYR A 12 17.17 -25.67 -36.53
CA TYR A 12 17.99 -24.74 -37.28
C TYR A 12 19.19 -25.45 -37.92
N LYS A 13 19.90 -26.28 -37.16
CA LYS A 13 21.01 -27.08 -37.68
C LYS A 13 20.53 -28.03 -38.78
N GLU A 14 19.41 -28.72 -38.62
CA GLU A 14 18.84 -29.63 -39.63
C GLU A 14 18.57 -28.91 -40.96
N LEU A 15 17.87 -27.77 -40.90
CA LEU A 15 17.43 -27.06 -42.11
C LEU A 15 18.57 -26.32 -42.83
N PHE A 16 19.57 -25.85 -42.08
CA PHE A 16 20.64 -24.97 -42.57
C PHE A 16 22.06 -25.56 -42.47
N SER A 17 22.19 -26.89 -42.35
CA SER A 17 23.49 -27.59 -42.36
C SER A 17 24.28 -27.41 -43.67
N PRO A 18 25.63 -27.44 -43.64
CA PRO A 18 26.48 -27.26 -44.82
C PRO A 18 26.21 -28.25 -45.96
N GLU A 19 25.87 -29.50 -45.62
CA GLU A 19 25.53 -30.56 -46.59
C GLU A 19 24.21 -30.26 -47.34
N ASN A 20 23.29 -29.53 -46.73
CA ASN A 20 22.05 -29.06 -47.36
C ASN A 20 22.24 -27.77 -48.18
N ASN A 21 23.40 -27.12 -48.06
CA ASN A 21 23.81 -25.94 -48.83
C ASN A 21 24.81 -26.28 -49.96
N SER A 22 25.30 -27.52 -50.07
CA SER A 22 26.16 -27.97 -51.16
C SER A 22 25.34 -28.32 -52.42
N CYS A 23 24.81 -27.30 -53.07
CA CYS A 23 24.39 -27.38 -54.47
C CYS A 23 24.85 -26.14 -55.23
N GLY A 24 26.17 -26.07 -55.45
CA GLY A 24 26.85 -25.31 -56.50
C GLY A 24 26.52 -23.83 -56.62
N PHE A 25 27.53 -22.98 -56.37
CA PHE A 25 27.60 -21.63 -56.93
C PHE A 25 27.59 -21.71 -58.46
N SER A 26 26.40 -21.76 -59.06
CA SER A 26 26.18 -21.45 -60.48
C SER A 26 25.85 -19.97 -60.58
N THR A 27 26.60 -19.22 -61.39
CA THR A 27 26.51 -17.78 -61.65
C THR A 27 25.26 -17.34 -62.44
N GLN A 28 24.14 -18.05 -62.27
CA GLN A 28 22.81 -17.64 -62.75
C GLN A 28 21.82 -17.63 -61.59
N PRO A 29 20.96 -16.61 -61.47
CA PRO A 29 19.89 -16.58 -60.48
C PRO A 29 18.87 -17.67 -60.83
N ASN A 30 19.02 -18.85 -60.22
CA ASN A 30 18.01 -19.89 -60.30
C ASN A 30 16.87 -19.50 -59.36
N THR A 31 15.79 -18.96 -59.92
CA THR A 31 14.56 -18.57 -59.21
C THR A 31 14.03 -19.68 -58.31
N GLU A 32 14.18 -20.95 -58.72
CA GLU A 32 13.80 -22.13 -57.92
C GLU A 32 14.63 -22.30 -56.63
N LYS A 33 15.94 -21.99 -56.65
CA LYS A 33 16.81 -22.08 -55.45
C LYS A 33 16.43 -21.01 -54.43
N GLU A 34 16.02 -19.82 -54.90
CA GLU A 34 15.55 -18.74 -54.02
C GLU A 34 14.18 -19.04 -53.42
N ILE A 35 13.27 -19.65 -54.19
CA ILE A 35 11.95 -20.10 -53.71
C ILE A 35 12.12 -21.17 -52.62
N PHE A 36 12.95 -22.19 -52.87
CA PHE A 36 13.20 -23.27 -51.90
C PHE A 36 13.84 -22.77 -50.61
N ALA A 37 14.77 -21.81 -50.70
CA ALA A 37 15.36 -21.15 -49.53
C ALA A 37 14.31 -20.33 -48.74
N LYS A 38 13.39 -19.65 -49.44
CA LYS A 38 12.30 -18.88 -48.81
C LYS A 38 11.30 -19.79 -48.09
N GLU A 39 11.00 -20.98 -48.63
CA GLU A 39 10.12 -21.97 -48.00
C GLU A 39 10.72 -22.56 -46.72
N LYS A 40 11.98 -23.02 -46.77
CA LYS A 40 12.70 -23.50 -45.58
C LYS A 40 12.72 -22.48 -44.45
N TYR A 41 12.90 -21.21 -44.80
CA TYR A 41 12.88 -20.14 -43.82
C TYR A 41 11.49 -19.91 -43.22
N LYS A 42 10.44 -19.84 -44.05
CA LYS A 42 9.06 -19.71 -43.55
C LYS A 42 8.66 -20.87 -42.65
N GLU A 43 9.13 -22.08 -42.96
CA GLU A 43 8.99 -23.24 -42.10
C GLU A 43 9.71 -23.04 -40.77
N PHE A 44 10.99 -22.64 -40.79
CA PHE A 44 11.75 -22.39 -39.56
C PHE A 44 11.15 -21.26 -38.73
N GLU A 45 10.74 -20.15 -39.35
CA GLU A 45 10.06 -19.03 -38.68
C GLU A 45 8.81 -19.51 -37.92
N ARG A 46 7.99 -20.34 -38.56
CA ARG A 46 6.82 -20.94 -37.92
C ARG A 46 7.22 -21.80 -36.71
N ILE A 47 8.20 -22.69 -36.88
CA ILE A 47 8.66 -23.58 -35.81
C ILE A 47 9.23 -22.77 -34.65
N PHE A 48 10.08 -21.79 -34.95
CA PHE A 48 10.64 -20.87 -33.97
C PHE A 48 9.54 -20.18 -33.18
N PHE A 49 8.53 -19.62 -33.86
CA PHE A 49 7.43 -18.93 -33.19
C PHE A 49 6.64 -19.87 -32.27
N ILE A 50 6.38 -21.11 -32.68
CA ILE A 50 5.66 -22.11 -31.89
C ILE A 50 6.49 -22.51 -30.66
N GLU A 51 7.71 -22.99 -30.87
CA GLU A 51 8.57 -23.53 -29.82
C GLU A 51 8.96 -22.44 -28.81
N MET A 52 9.32 -21.25 -29.27
CA MET A 52 9.67 -20.15 -28.36
C MET A 52 8.46 -19.65 -27.57
N ASN A 53 7.25 -19.64 -28.13
CA ASN A 53 6.05 -19.35 -27.33
C ASN A 53 5.74 -20.46 -26.32
N ASN A 54 5.93 -21.72 -26.70
CA ASN A 54 5.81 -22.84 -25.76
C ASN A 54 6.80 -22.70 -24.60
N ALA A 55 8.06 -22.31 -24.87
CA ALA A 55 9.05 -21.95 -23.86
C ALA A 55 8.52 -20.89 -22.88
N LEU A 56 7.89 -19.83 -23.41
CA LEU A 56 7.25 -18.79 -22.57
C LEU A 56 6.06 -19.33 -21.77
N PHE A 57 5.25 -20.23 -22.35
CA PHE A 57 4.09 -20.82 -21.69
C PHE A 57 4.46 -21.81 -20.59
N VAL A 58 5.62 -22.45 -20.63
CA VAL A 58 6.10 -23.32 -19.55
C VAL A 58 7.01 -22.59 -18.56
N GLY A 59 7.46 -21.38 -18.89
CA GLY A 59 8.32 -20.56 -18.04
C GLY A 59 9.79 -20.97 -18.07
N GLU A 60 10.28 -21.54 -19.18
CA GLU A 60 11.69 -21.96 -19.35
C GLU A 60 12.67 -20.81 -19.14
N TYR A 61 12.29 -19.59 -19.53
CA TYR A 61 13.13 -18.40 -19.40
C TYR A 61 13.44 -17.99 -17.94
N LEU A 62 12.81 -18.64 -16.96
CA LEU A 62 13.06 -18.46 -15.53
C LEU A 62 14.07 -19.46 -14.97
N GLU A 63 14.53 -20.42 -15.77
CA GLU A 63 15.52 -21.40 -15.37
C GLU A 63 16.93 -20.79 -15.34
N ASP A 64 17.70 -21.20 -14.34
CA ASP A 64 19.09 -20.77 -14.23
C ASP A 64 19.88 -21.32 -15.43
N GLY A 65 20.67 -20.47 -16.10
CA GLY A 65 21.38 -20.86 -17.33
C GLY A 65 20.62 -20.56 -18.65
N TYR A 66 19.38 -20.08 -18.62
CA TYR A 66 18.61 -19.86 -19.86
C TYR A 66 19.17 -18.72 -20.71
N THR A 67 19.79 -17.70 -20.11
CA THR A 67 20.41 -16.59 -20.88
C THR A 67 21.61 -17.09 -21.67
N GLU A 68 22.38 -17.99 -21.09
CA GLU A 68 23.53 -18.67 -21.69
C GLU A 68 23.08 -19.52 -22.88
N LYS A 69 21.90 -20.16 -22.81
CA LYS A 69 21.30 -20.89 -23.94
C LYS A 69 20.88 -19.96 -25.09
N ILE A 70 20.37 -18.78 -24.78
CA ILE A 70 20.11 -17.75 -25.80
C ILE A 70 21.42 -17.35 -26.49
N GLU A 71 22.49 -17.13 -25.72
CA GLU A 71 23.80 -16.76 -26.25
C GLU A 71 24.45 -17.87 -27.08
N GLU A 72 24.30 -19.13 -26.67
CA GLU A 72 24.71 -20.29 -27.45
C GLU A 72 24.04 -20.28 -28.84
N PHE A 73 22.73 -20.04 -28.88
CA PHE A 73 22.01 -19.96 -30.15
C PHE A 73 22.46 -18.75 -30.99
N GLU A 74 22.64 -17.58 -30.37
CA GLU A 74 23.18 -16.39 -31.05
C GLU A 74 24.56 -16.66 -31.69
N ASN A 75 25.42 -17.43 -31.02
CA ASN A 75 26.75 -17.80 -31.51
C ASN A 75 26.69 -18.79 -32.68
N ILE A 76 25.78 -19.76 -32.65
CA ILE A 76 25.53 -20.68 -33.78
C ILE A 76 25.10 -19.88 -35.01
N LEU A 77 24.23 -18.88 -34.83
CA LEU A 77 23.73 -18.02 -35.90
C LEU A 77 24.82 -17.09 -36.48
N LEU A 78 25.82 -16.70 -35.68
CA LEU A 78 26.97 -15.90 -36.13
C LEU A 78 27.93 -16.69 -37.03
N ASN A 79 28.07 -17.99 -36.77
CA ASN A 79 28.96 -18.87 -37.51
C ASN A 79 28.33 -19.43 -38.81
N ASN A 80 27.08 -19.07 -39.12
CA ASN A 80 26.36 -19.51 -40.31
C ASN A 80 26.05 -18.31 -41.22
N ASP A 81 26.61 -18.31 -42.43
CA ASP A 81 26.48 -17.24 -43.46
C ASP A 81 25.09 -17.12 -44.10
N SER A 82 24.04 -17.65 -43.46
CA SER A 82 22.68 -17.46 -43.92
C SER A 82 22.28 -15.99 -43.84
N LYS A 83 21.82 -15.43 -44.97
CA LYS A 83 21.19 -14.11 -45.08
C LYS A 83 19.99 -13.90 -44.14
N PHE A 84 19.53 -14.97 -43.50
CA PHE A 84 18.40 -14.98 -42.59
C PHE A 84 18.76 -15.08 -41.09
N SER A 85 19.99 -15.44 -40.75
CA SER A 85 20.51 -15.45 -39.37
C SER A 85 20.28 -14.12 -38.62
N PRO A 86 20.39 -12.93 -39.25
CA PRO A 86 20.14 -11.66 -38.56
C PRO A 86 18.75 -11.53 -37.94
N TYR A 87 17.70 -12.08 -38.57
CA TYR A 87 16.32 -11.96 -38.09
C TYR A 87 16.08 -12.81 -36.83
N ILE A 88 16.61 -14.04 -36.80
CA ILE A 88 16.52 -14.92 -35.63
C ILE A 88 17.29 -14.29 -34.46
N ARG A 89 18.48 -13.76 -34.74
CA ARG A 89 19.27 -13.03 -33.74
C ARG A 89 18.53 -11.81 -33.20
N ASP A 90 17.81 -11.07 -34.04
CA ASP A 90 16.99 -9.95 -33.58
C ASP A 90 15.87 -10.41 -32.64
N ALA A 91 15.18 -11.50 -32.99
CA ALA A 91 14.16 -12.12 -32.15
C ALA A 91 14.69 -12.55 -30.76
N LEU A 92 15.89 -13.15 -30.74
CA LEU A 92 16.58 -13.56 -29.50
C LEU A 92 17.07 -12.36 -28.68
N LYS A 93 17.64 -11.34 -29.34
CA LYS A 93 17.99 -10.06 -28.70
C LYS A 93 16.78 -9.39 -28.07
N GLY A 94 15.64 -9.43 -28.76
CA GLY A 94 14.37 -8.95 -28.22
C GLY A 94 13.98 -9.65 -26.92
N LEU A 95 14.10 -10.99 -26.89
CA LEU A 95 13.85 -11.77 -25.68
C LEU A 95 14.82 -11.38 -24.55
N ARG A 96 16.13 -11.39 -24.81
CA ARG A 96 17.13 -10.99 -23.80
C ARG A 96 16.88 -9.57 -23.28
N GLY A 97 16.50 -8.65 -24.17
CA GLY A 97 16.12 -7.28 -23.79
C GLY A 97 14.90 -7.23 -22.85
N VAL A 98 13.88 -8.05 -23.10
CA VAL A 98 12.72 -8.17 -22.19
C VAL A 98 13.12 -8.78 -20.86
N LEU A 99 13.90 -9.87 -20.86
CA LEU A 99 14.35 -10.55 -19.64
C LEU A 99 15.19 -9.62 -18.78
N PHE A 100 16.13 -8.89 -19.38
CA PHE A 100 16.91 -7.87 -18.70
C PHE A 100 16.01 -6.82 -18.04
N ARG A 101 14.99 -6.32 -18.74
CA ARG A 101 14.04 -5.33 -18.18
C ARG A 101 13.18 -5.88 -17.04
N ILE A 102 12.87 -7.18 -17.05
CA ILE A 102 12.14 -7.84 -15.97
C ILE A 102 13.04 -8.02 -14.74
N GLN A 103 14.30 -8.41 -14.95
CA GLN A 103 15.25 -8.74 -13.88
C GLN A 103 15.96 -7.53 -13.26
N THR A 104 16.02 -6.38 -13.95
CA THR A 104 16.75 -5.20 -13.46
C THR A 104 15.86 -4.22 -12.68
N ASP A 105 16.19 -4.05 -11.40
CA ASP A 105 15.66 -3.00 -10.52
C ASP A 105 16.09 -1.57 -10.93
N ASN A 106 17.07 -1.44 -11.83
CA ASN A 106 17.78 -0.17 -12.07
C ASN A 106 17.39 0.49 -13.40
N ARG A 107 16.42 1.41 -13.34
CA ARG A 107 15.91 2.18 -14.50
C ARG A 107 16.98 3.00 -15.24
N THR A 108 18.10 3.33 -14.58
CA THR A 108 19.18 4.14 -15.17
C THR A 108 19.86 3.43 -16.35
N LEU A 109 19.96 2.09 -16.30
CA LEU A 109 20.47 1.28 -17.42
C LEU A 109 19.43 1.12 -18.54
N GLN A 110 18.14 1.20 -18.24
CA GLN A 110 17.05 1.02 -19.21
C GLN A 110 16.99 2.16 -20.26
N VAL A 111 17.29 3.40 -19.86
CA VAL A 111 17.27 4.57 -20.77
C VAL A 111 18.34 4.47 -21.86
N ASN A 112 19.47 3.81 -21.57
CA ASN A 112 20.56 3.64 -22.53
C ASN A 112 20.31 2.53 -23.56
N LEU A 113 19.50 1.51 -23.24
CA LEU A 113 19.16 0.42 -24.16
C LEU A 113 18.05 0.80 -25.15
N THR A 114 17.09 1.63 -24.74
CA THR A 114 15.99 2.09 -25.62
C THR A 114 16.42 2.99 -26.78
N LYS A 115 17.67 3.45 -26.83
CA LYS A 115 18.14 4.38 -27.87
C LYS A 115 18.51 3.73 -29.21
N ASN A 116 18.47 2.41 -29.35
CA ASN A 116 18.89 1.72 -30.58
C ASN A 116 17.80 0.96 -31.36
N ASP A 117 16.53 1.01 -30.94
CA ASP A 117 15.47 0.17 -31.56
C ASP A 117 14.85 0.77 -32.84
N SER A 118 15.21 1.99 -33.25
CA SER A 118 14.58 2.66 -34.40
C SER A 118 15.11 2.24 -35.77
N ALA A 119 16.12 1.36 -35.84
CA ALA A 119 16.77 0.97 -37.10
C ALA A 119 16.22 -0.34 -37.72
N VAL A 120 15.42 -1.13 -37.00
CA VAL A 120 15.06 -2.51 -37.42
C VAL A 120 13.62 -2.62 -37.96
N ALA A 121 12.73 -1.67 -37.64
CA ALA A 121 11.33 -1.71 -38.07
C ALA A 121 11.14 -1.70 -39.61
N SER A 122 12.15 -1.26 -40.38
CA SER A 122 12.09 -1.23 -41.86
C SER A 122 12.54 -2.54 -42.53
N LEU A 123 12.91 -3.59 -41.79
CA LEU A 123 13.45 -4.85 -42.34
C LEU A 123 12.48 -6.06 -42.25
N LEU A 124 11.31 -5.93 -41.62
CA LEU A 124 10.46 -7.07 -41.21
C LEU A 124 9.18 -7.30 -42.05
N GLU A 125 8.97 -6.58 -43.16
CA GLU A 125 7.71 -6.69 -43.93
C GLU A 125 7.43 -8.09 -44.51
N ASP A 126 8.45 -8.94 -44.69
CA ASP A 126 8.31 -10.29 -45.27
C ASP A 126 8.07 -11.41 -44.23
N PHE A 127 8.13 -11.12 -42.92
CA PHE A 127 8.18 -12.14 -41.85
C PHE A 127 7.18 -11.90 -40.73
N GLN A 128 5.97 -12.45 -40.92
CA GLN A 128 4.82 -12.19 -40.05
C GLN A 128 4.98 -12.72 -38.62
N PHE A 129 5.65 -13.85 -38.40
CA PHE A 129 5.72 -14.47 -37.07
C PHE A 129 6.89 -13.93 -36.25
N TYR A 130 7.99 -13.50 -36.86
CA TYR A 130 8.97 -12.69 -36.13
C TYR A 130 8.37 -11.34 -35.72
N ASN A 131 7.58 -10.70 -36.59
CA ASN A 131 6.86 -9.50 -36.19
C ASN A 131 5.90 -9.79 -35.01
N ALA A 132 5.06 -10.83 -35.10
CA ALA A 132 4.17 -11.24 -34.01
C ALA A 132 4.93 -11.63 -32.72
N TRP A 133 6.13 -12.18 -32.82
CA TRP A 133 7.00 -12.46 -31.68
C TRP A 133 7.32 -11.17 -30.91
N HIS A 134 7.77 -10.13 -31.60
CA HIS A 134 8.09 -8.83 -30.99
C HIS A 134 6.85 -8.04 -30.55
N THR A 135 5.84 -7.94 -31.42
CA THR A 135 4.68 -7.08 -31.17
C THR A 135 3.71 -7.69 -30.17
N ILE A 136 3.57 -9.02 -30.13
CA ILE A 136 2.60 -9.71 -29.28
C ILE A 136 3.30 -10.47 -28.15
N SER A 137 4.12 -11.46 -28.48
CA SER A 137 4.61 -12.46 -27.51
C SER A 137 5.49 -11.81 -26.43
N LEU A 138 6.50 -11.06 -26.85
CA LEU A 138 7.42 -10.33 -25.96
C LEU A 138 6.73 -9.21 -25.17
N ASN A 139 5.75 -8.53 -25.76
CA ASN A 139 4.97 -7.51 -25.06
C ASN A 139 4.09 -8.12 -23.97
N LEU A 140 3.43 -9.25 -24.23
CA LEU A 140 2.63 -9.95 -23.22
C LEU A 140 3.50 -10.52 -22.10
N LEU A 141 4.68 -11.06 -22.42
CA LEU A 141 5.66 -11.48 -21.43
C LEU A 141 6.02 -10.33 -20.49
N TYR A 142 6.42 -9.18 -21.06
CA TYR A 142 6.78 -8.01 -20.27
C TYR A 142 5.62 -7.50 -19.40
N ILE A 143 4.41 -7.41 -19.96
CA ILE A 143 3.23 -6.91 -19.24
C ILE A 143 2.86 -7.84 -18.09
N ASP A 144 2.96 -9.16 -18.25
CA ASP A 144 2.64 -10.12 -17.19
C ASP A 144 3.51 -9.92 -15.95
N HIS A 145 4.81 -9.63 -16.11
CA HIS A 145 5.72 -9.37 -14.99
C HIS A 145 5.59 -7.96 -14.39
N THR A 146 5.09 -6.99 -15.15
CA THR A 146 5.14 -5.56 -14.78
C THR A 146 3.77 -4.91 -14.63
N LEU A 147 2.71 -5.72 -14.60
CA LEU A 147 1.33 -5.25 -14.70
C LEU A 147 0.98 -4.27 -13.60
N ILE A 148 0.63 -3.06 -14.01
CA ILE A 148 0.05 -2.04 -13.14
C ILE A 148 -1.26 -1.53 -13.74
N ASN A 149 -2.13 -1.03 -12.86
CA ASN A 149 -3.40 -0.47 -13.26
C ASN A 149 -3.25 0.97 -13.74
N GLU A 150 -2.82 1.11 -15.00
CA GLU A 150 -2.74 2.37 -15.73
C GLU A 150 -3.45 2.26 -17.09
N ARG A 151 -3.95 3.40 -17.57
CA ARG A 151 -4.66 3.51 -18.85
C ARG A 151 -3.84 2.97 -20.03
N LYS A 152 -2.54 3.26 -20.07
CA LYS A 152 -1.61 2.83 -21.13
C LYS A 152 -1.56 1.30 -21.28
N TYR A 153 -1.52 0.56 -20.16
CA TYR A 153 -1.54 -0.90 -20.20
C TYR A 153 -2.86 -1.44 -20.74
N ARG A 154 -3.99 -0.82 -20.37
CA ARG A 154 -5.31 -1.22 -20.87
C ARG A 154 -5.42 -1.04 -22.38
N GLU A 155 -5.03 0.13 -22.88
CA GLU A 155 -5.06 0.43 -24.32
C GLU A 155 -4.15 -0.52 -25.10
N LYS A 156 -2.93 -0.79 -24.59
CA LYS A 156 -2.02 -1.75 -25.22
C LYS A 156 -2.59 -3.17 -25.23
N LEU A 157 -3.16 -3.65 -24.13
CA LEU A 157 -3.76 -5.00 -24.06
C LEU A 157 -5.00 -5.13 -24.94
N ILE A 158 -5.85 -4.10 -25.03
CA ILE A 158 -7.00 -4.10 -25.96
C ILE A 158 -6.49 -4.19 -27.41
N LYS A 159 -5.48 -3.38 -27.78
CA LYS A 159 -4.88 -3.44 -29.12
C LYS A 159 -4.34 -4.83 -29.43
N LEU A 160 -3.56 -5.41 -28.52
CA LEU A 160 -2.99 -6.75 -28.68
C LEU A 160 -4.07 -7.82 -28.83
N TYR A 161 -5.16 -7.74 -28.06
CA TYR A 161 -6.26 -8.69 -28.15
C TYR A 161 -6.87 -8.74 -29.57
N TYR A 162 -7.12 -7.57 -30.17
CA TYR A 162 -7.70 -7.49 -31.52
C TYR A 162 -6.69 -7.83 -32.62
N GLU A 163 -5.40 -7.50 -32.43
CA GLU A 163 -4.32 -7.91 -33.33
C GLU A 163 -4.22 -9.45 -33.37
N ILE A 164 -4.30 -10.11 -32.21
CA ILE A 164 -4.34 -11.58 -32.12
C ILE A 164 -5.62 -12.14 -32.75
N GLU A 165 -6.77 -11.54 -32.46
CA GLU A 165 -8.05 -11.99 -33.02
C GLU A 165 -8.09 -11.90 -34.55
N ALA A 166 -7.57 -10.81 -35.13
CA ALA A 166 -7.43 -10.68 -36.57
C ALA A 166 -6.45 -11.70 -37.15
N THR A 167 -5.35 -12.01 -36.46
CA THR A 167 -4.36 -13.01 -36.91
C THR A 167 -4.93 -14.43 -36.89
N ILE A 168 -5.85 -14.73 -35.98
CA ILE A 168 -6.53 -16.03 -35.92
C ILE A 168 -7.48 -16.22 -37.12
N ILE A 169 -8.09 -15.14 -37.63
CA ILE A 169 -9.00 -15.18 -38.77
C ILE A 169 -8.17 -15.41 -40.05
N GLY A 170 -8.23 -16.63 -40.58
CA GLY A 170 -7.47 -17.02 -41.79
C GLY A 170 -6.22 -17.86 -41.52
N LEU A 171 -6.06 -18.38 -40.30
CA LEU A 171 -4.95 -19.24 -39.92
C LEU A 171 -5.34 -20.73 -40.01
N ASP A 172 -4.78 -21.46 -40.98
CA ASP A 172 -5.13 -22.87 -41.22
C ASP A 172 -4.29 -23.86 -40.40
N ASN A 173 -3.13 -23.44 -39.88
CA ASN A 173 -2.23 -24.32 -39.13
C ASN A 173 -2.68 -24.46 -37.67
N GLU A 174 -3.00 -25.69 -37.25
CA GLU A 174 -3.54 -25.99 -35.90
C GLU A 174 -2.58 -25.62 -34.76
N ASP A 175 -1.28 -25.84 -34.91
CA ASP A 175 -0.28 -25.52 -33.87
C ASP A 175 -0.18 -24.00 -33.66
N LEU A 176 -0.11 -23.24 -34.74
CA LEU A 176 -0.12 -21.78 -34.69
C LEU A 176 -1.45 -21.27 -34.09
N LEU A 177 -2.57 -21.88 -34.46
CA LEU A 177 -3.88 -21.52 -33.92
C LEU A 177 -3.90 -21.71 -32.40
N GLN A 178 -3.34 -22.82 -31.91
CA GLN A 178 -3.24 -23.10 -30.48
C GLN A 178 -2.37 -22.06 -29.76
N VAL A 179 -1.22 -21.68 -30.34
CA VAL A 179 -0.34 -20.64 -29.78
C VAL A 179 -1.06 -19.29 -29.69
N PHE A 180 -1.71 -18.85 -30.76
CA PHE A 180 -2.45 -17.59 -30.74
C PHE A 180 -3.66 -17.62 -29.78
N GLN A 181 -4.35 -18.75 -29.64
CA GLN A 181 -5.41 -18.91 -28.65
C GLN A 181 -4.87 -18.78 -27.21
N LYS A 182 -3.71 -19.37 -26.92
CA LYS A 182 -3.02 -19.22 -25.62
C LYS A 182 -2.62 -17.75 -25.37
N LEU A 183 -2.06 -17.07 -26.38
CA LEU A 183 -1.73 -15.63 -26.30
C LEU A 183 -2.98 -14.77 -26.07
N LYS A 184 -4.08 -15.06 -26.77
CA LYS A 184 -5.37 -14.37 -26.60
C LYS A 184 -5.90 -14.55 -25.18
N SER A 185 -5.87 -15.78 -24.67
CA SER A 185 -6.29 -16.11 -23.30
C SER A 185 -5.45 -15.37 -22.27
N LYS A 186 -4.13 -15.33 -22.47
CA LYS A 186 -3.20 -14.61 -21.59
C LYS A 186 -3.50 -13.11 -21.59
N CYS A 187 -3.68 -12.53 -22.78
CA CYS A 187 -4.04 -11.12 -22.94
C CYS A 187 -5.39 -10.78 -22.27
N SER A 188 -6.41 -11.60 -22.48
CA SER A 188 -7.75 -11.46 -21.85
C SER A 188 -7.66 -11.43 -20.33
N PHE A 189 -6.93 -12.37 -19.73
CA PHE A 189 -6.78 -12.45 -18.28
C PHE A 189 -6.03 -11.24 -17.70
N LEU A 190 -4.89 -10.86 -18.30
CA LEU A 190 -4.13 -9.67 -17.89
C LEU A 190 -4.96 -8.40 -17.99
N LEU A 191 -5.74 -8.25 -19.06
CA LEU A 191 -6.68 -7.14 -19.22
C LEU A 191 -7.74 -7.16 -18.13
N GLY A 192 -8.34 -8.33 -17.85
CA GLY A 192 -9.34 -8.51 -16.79
C GLY A 192 -8.86 -8.07 -15.40
N LYS A 193 -7.57 -8.19 -15.11
CA LYS A 193 -6.93 -7.75 -13.86
C LYS A 193 -6.84 -6.23 -13.74
N THR A 194 -6.65 -5.50 -14.84
CA THR A 194 -6.60 -4.02 -14.83
C THR A 194 -7.93 -3.41 -14.39
N PHE A 195 -9.06 -4.08 -14.63
CA PHE A 195 -10.40 -3.64 -14.23
C PHE A 195 -10.82 -4.09 -12.82
N VAL A 196 -9.90 -4.56 -11.97
CA VAL A 196 -10.24 -5.03 -10.60
C VAL A 196 -10.90 -3.96 -9.72
N PHE A 197 -10.61 -2.70 -10.01
CA PHE A 197 -11.09 -1.54 -9.28
C PHE A 197 -12.36 -0.91 -9.85
N ASP A 198 -12.83 -1.43 -10.97
CA ASP A 198 -13.82 -0.79 -11.83
C ASP A 198 -15.09 -1.65 -11.91
N ASN A 199 -16.23 -0.99 -12.12
CA ASN A 199 -17.46 -1.72 -12.47
C ASN A 199 -17.43 -2.08 -13.96
N LYS A 200 -16.91 -3.26 -14.28
CA LYS A 200 -16.73 -3.81 -15.64
C LYS A 200 -17.95 -3.65 -16.56
N GLU A 201 -19.18 -3.68 -16.03
CA GLU A 201 -20.42 -3.52 -16.81
C GLU A 201 -20.60 -2.11 -17.40
N LYS A 202 -19.88 -1.11 -16.86
CA LYS A 202 -19.99 0.29 -17.29
C LYS A 202 -18.91 0.70 -18.30
N TYR A 203 -17.98 -0.18 -18.65
CA TYR A 203 -16.84 0.17 -19.51
C TYR A 203 -17.03 -0.32 -20.94
N TYR A 204 -16.82 0.64 -21.83
CA TYR A 204 -16.87 0.48 -23.28
C TYR A 204 -15.58 1.02 -23.87
N TYR A 205 -15.21 0.51 -25.03
CA TYR A 205 -14.12 1.03 -25.84
C TYR A 205 -14.53 0.98 -27.31
N SER A 206 -13.87 1.79 -28.13
CA SER A 206 -14.07 1.81 -29.57
C SER A 206 -12.87 1.15 -30.25
N VAL A 207 -13.13 0.14 -31.09
CA VAL A 207 -12.15 -0.47 -31.98
C VAL A 207 -12.76 -0.45 -33.37
N ASP A 208 -12.04 0.10 -34.34
CA ASP A 208 -12.51 0.27 -35.72
C ASP A 208 -13.88 0.95 -35.81
N PHE A 209 -14.07 1.99 -35.00
CA PHE A 209 -15.32 2.74 -34.87
C PHE A 209 -16.52 1.96 -34.29
N GLU A 210 -16.32 0.71 -33.86
CA GLU A 210 -17.34 -0.09 -33.19
C GLU A 210 -17.19 -0.02 -31.66
N ILE A 211 -18.29 0.28 -30.98
CA ILE A 211 -18.35 0.30 -29.52
C ILE A 211 -18.53 -1.13 -29.01
N LYS A 212 -17.54 -1.63 -28.26
CA LYS A 212 -17.53 -2.97 -27.69
C LYS A 212 -17.46 -2.94 -26.17
N LYS A 213 -18.01 -3.97 -25.52
CA LYS A 213 -18.03 -4.07 -24.05
C LYS A 213 -16.77 -4.75 -23.55
N VAL A 214 -16.19 -4.22 -22.47
CA VAL A 214 -15.00 -4.84 -21.83
C VAL A 214 -15.28 -6.28 -21.40
N LYS A 215 -16.48 -6.58 -20.88
CA LYS A 215 -16.84 -7.91 -20.38
C LYS A 215 -16.76 -9.02 -21.42
N GLU A 216 -16.89 -8.68 -22.71
CA GLU A 216 -16.87 -9.66 -23.81
C GLU A 216 -15.46 -10.21 -24.02
N ILE A 217 -14.43 -9.37 -23.83
CA ILE A 217 -13.03 -9.75 -24.08
C ILE A 217 -12.28 -10.24 -22.84
N ILE A 218 -12.76 -9.93 -21.63
CA ILE A 218 -12.12 -10.39 -20.36
C ILE A 218 -12.75 -11.67 -19.81
N LYS A 219 -13.59 -12.35 -20.60
CA LYS A 219 -14.25 -13.58 -20.17
C LYS A 219 -13.21 -14.68 -20.06
N GLY A 220 -13.31 -15.46 -18.97
CA GLY A 220 -12.44 -16.61 -18.78
C GLY A 220 -12.72 -17.68 -19.83
N ASP A 221 -11.65 -18.30 -20.33
CA ASP A 221 -11.67 -19.41 -21.28
C ASP A 221 -11.02 -20.66 -20.67
N ILE A 222 -10.82 -21.71 -21.47
CA ILE A 222 -10.28 -23.00 -21.01
C ILE A 222 -8.87 -22.82 -20.41
N PHE A 223 -8.04 -21.95 -20.98
CA PHE A 223 -6.66 -21.80 -20.55
C PHE A 223 -6.50 -20.93 -19.31
N ASN A 224 -7.34 -19.91 -19.10
CA ASN A 224 -7.20 -19.02 -17.92
C ASN A 224 -8.25 -19.28 -16.82
N LYS A 225 -9.14 -20.26 -16.97
CA LYS A 225 -10.29 -20.51 -16.07
C LYS A 225 -9.91 -20.55 -14.59
N LYS A 226 -8.85 -21.28 -14.24
CA LYS A 226 -8.38 -21.47 -12.86
C LYS A 226 -8.02 -20.13 -12.22
N PHE A 227 -7.16 -19.33 -12.85
CA PHE A 227 -6.76 -18.03 -12.30
C PHE A 227 -7.86 -16.97 -12.41
N SER A 228 -8.66 -16.96 -13.47
CA SER A 228 -9.87 -16.13 -13.56
C SER A 228 -10.82 -16.39 -12.40
N PHE A 229 -11.03 -17.65 -12.04
CA PHE A 229 -11.82 -18.04 -10.87
C PHE A 229 -11.18 -17.55 -9.57
N LEU A 230 -9.91 -17.87 -9.30
CA LEU A 230 -9.22 -17.45 -8.08
C LEU A 230 -9.23 -15.93 -7.92
N PHE A 231 -8.90 -15.20 -8.98
CA PHE A 231 -8.88 -13.73 -8.98
C PHE A 231 -10.25 -13.12 -8.66
N SER A 232 -11.32 -13.63 -9.30
CA SER A 232 -12.69 -13.13 -9.09
C SER A 232 -13.28 -13.48 -7.72
N LYS A 233 -12.78 -14.55 -7.08
CA LYS A 233 -13.14 -14.92 -5.71
C LYS A 233 -12.34 -14.17 -4.66
N MET A 234 -11.13 -13.74 -4.99
CA MET A 234 -10.29 -12.91 -4.11
C MET A 234 -10.77 -11.46 -4.10
N TYR A 235 -11.11 -10.89 -5.26
CA TYR A 235 -11.38 -9.45 -5.40
C TYR A 235 -12.77 -9.14 -6.02
N PRO A 236 -13.44 -8.03 -5.62
CA PRO A 236 -13.03 -7.02 -4.64
C PRO A 236 -13.27 -7.41 -3.17
N SER A 237 -14.05 -8.46 -2.92
CA SER A 237 -14.28 -9.03 -1.59
C SER A 237 -14.07 -10.54 -1.63
N CYS A 238 -13.56 -11.09 -0.53
CA CYS A 238 -13.32 -12.53 -0.40
C CYS A 238 -14.64 -13.31 -0.47
N LYS A 239 -14.77 -14.11 -1.52
CA LYS A 239 -15.93 -14.97 -1.83
C LYS A 239 -15.52 -16.44 -1.96
N TYR A 240 -14.37 -16.81 -1.42
CA TYR A 240 -13.93 -18.20 -1.40
C TYR A 240 -14.94 -19.05 -0.62
N GLY A 241 -15.43 -20.11 -1.28
CA GLY A 241 -16.36 -21.06 -0.67
C GLY A 241 -15.67 -21.96 0.34
N GLN A 242 -16.47 -22.66 1.16
CA GLN A 242 -15.94 -23.61 2.15
C GLN A 242 -15.10 -24.71 1.47
N GLU A 243 -15.48 -25.17 0.29
CA GLU A 243 -14.81 -26.26 -0.43
C GLU A 243 -13.32 -26.00 -0.70
N ILE A 244 -12.98 -24.86 -1.31
CA ILE A 244 -11.58 -24.52 -1.64
C ILE A 244 -10.74 -24.29 -0.38
N VAL A 245 -11.33 -23.67 0.65
CA VAL A 245 -10.65 -23.44 1.93
C VAL A 245 -10.38 -24.75 2.65
N SER A 246 -11.39 -25.64 2.72
CA SER A 246 -11.27 -26.95 3.34
C SER A 246 -10.37 -27.91 2.56
N LYS A 247 -10.18 -27.71 1.25
CA LYS A 247 -9.14 -28.41 0.48
C LYS A 247 -7.75 -28.09 1.06
N TYR A 248 -7.35 -26.82 1.07
CA TYR A 248 -6.01 -26.44 1.52
C TYR A 248 -5.80 -26.67 3.02
N GLN A 249 -6.83 -26.50 3.86
CA GLN A 249 -6.75 -26.84 5.28
C GLN A 249 -6.45 -28.33 5.51
N ARG A 250 -7.05 -29.23 4.73
CA ARG A 250 -6.78 -30.67 4.82
C ARG A 250 -5.39 -31.02 4.32
N GLU A 251 -4.97 -30.46 3.18
CA GLU A 251 -3.62 -30.65 2.65
C GLU A 251 -2.55 -30.21 3.67
N PHE A 252 -2.74 -29.05 4.30
CA PHE A 252 -1.78 -28.51 5.28
C PHE A 252 -1.78 -29.33 6.58
N SER A 253 -2.91 -29.93 6.97
CA SER A 253 -2.97 -30.81 8.15
C SER A 253 -2.10 -32.07 8.04
N VAL A 254 -1.81 -32.50 6.80
CA VAL A 254 -0.89 -33.61 6.51
C VAL A 254 0.46 -33.12 5.99
N LYS A 255 0.80 -31.84 6.25
CA LYS A 255 2.06 -31.19 5.85
C LYS A 255 2.32 -31.21 4.33
N ASN A 256 1.25 -31.29 3.53
CA ASN A 256 1.32 -31.11 2.08
C ASN A 256 1.05 -29.64 1.74
N PHE A 257 2.12 -28.86 1.61
CA PHE A 257 2.04 -27.41 1.43
C PHE A 257 2.08 -26.99 -0.04
N SER A 258 1.42 -25.89 -0.38
CA SER A 258 1.45 -25.27 -1.72
C SER A 258 1.42 -23.74 -1.62
N SER A 259 2.05 -23.05 -2.57
CA SER A 259 2.11 -21.59 -2.54
C SER A 259 0.73 -20.94 -2.74
N ILE A 260 -0.10 -21.53 -3.62
CA ILE A 260 -1.50 -21.12 -3.79
C ILE A 260 -2.27 -21.26 -2.47
N GLY A 261 -2.08 -22.37 -1.76
CA GLY A 261 -2.74 -22.63 -0.48
C GLY A 261 -2.42 -21.58 0.57
N PHE A 262 -1.13 -21.24 0.73
CA PHE A 262 -0.69 -20.19 1.66
C PHE A 262 -1.34 -18.84 1.36
N VAL A 263 -1.31 -18.39 0.11
CA VAL A 263 -1.89 -17.11 -0.30
C VAL A 263 -3.41 -17.07 -0.08
N ILE A 264 -4.12 -18.14 -0.47
CA ILE A 264 -5.58 -18.23 -0.32
C ILE A 264 -5.98 -18.23 1.16
N LEU A 265 -5.33 -19.07 1.99
CA LEU A 265 -5.63 -19.17 3.41
C LEU A 265 -5.30 -17.86 4.13
N ALA A 266 -4.16 -17.23 3.84
CA ALA A 266 -3.78 -15.95 4.44
C ALA A 266 -4.82 -14.86 4.14
N TYR A 267 -5.21 -14.72 2.88
CA TYR A 267 -6.22 -13.74 2.49
C TYR A 267 -7.59 -14.05 3.11
N TYR A 268 -8.00 -15.33 3.12
CA TYR A 268 -9.26 -15.76 3.73
C TYR A 268 -9.30 -15.48 5.24
N TYR A 269 -8.21 -15.73 5.97
CA TYR A 269 -8.14 -15.47 7.40
C TYR A 269 -8.03 -13.98 7.77
N ASP A 270 -7.58 -13.08 6.89
CA ASP A 270 -7.63 -11.62 7.13
C ASP A 270 -8.99 -10.99 6.77
N THR A 271 -9.63 -11.45 5.69
CA THR A 271 -10.72 -10.69 5.04
C THR A 271 -12.11 -11.32 5.13
N SER A 272 -12.23 -12.63 5.41
CA SER A 272 -13.52 -13.30 5.46
C SER A 272 -14.29 -13.04 6.77
N GLN A 273 -15.52 -13.54 6.84
CA GLN A 273 -16.31 -13.56 8.08
C GLN A 273 -15.68 -14.43 9.18
N ARG A 274 -14.84 -15.42 8.81
CA ARG A 274 -14.15 -16.33 9.74
C ARG A 274 -12.69 -15.92 10.01
N LYS A 275 -12.45 -14.61 10.02
CA LYS A 275 -11.14 -14.02 10.29
C LYS A 275 -10.57 -14.44 11.64
N SER A 276 -9.27 -14.73 11.72
CA SER A 276 -8.61 -15.14 12.96
C SER A 276 -7.11 -14.85 12.94
N VAL A 277 -6.64 -14.06 13.91
CA VAL A 277 -5.21 -13.76 14.08
C VAL A 277 -4.44 -15.04 14.44
N GLN A 278 -5.03 -15.91 15.28
CA GLN A 278 -4.39 -17.17 15.66
C GLN A 278 -4.19 -18.08 14.46
N ARG A 279 -5.17 -18.18 13.55
CA ARG A 279 -5.00 -18.97 12.32
C ARG A 279 -3.90 -18.43 11.41
N LEU A 280 -3.69 -17.10 11.37
CA LEU A 280 -2.57 -16.50 10.63
C LEU A 280 -1.22 -16.77 11.31
N LYS A 281 -1.17 -16.82 12.65
CA LYS A 281 0.04 -17.22 13.38
C LYS A 281 0.40 -18.68 13.11
N ASN A 282 -0.56 -19.59 13.22
CA ASN A 282 -0.35 -21.00 12.89
C ASN A 282 0.07 -21.17 11.42
N LEU A 283 -0.50 -20.37 10.50
CA LEU A 283 -0.10 -20.39 9.09
C LEU A 283 1.34 -19.90 8.86
N LEU A 284 1.83 -18.96 9.66
CA LEU A 284 3.23 -18.53 9.63
C LEU A 284 4.17 -19.62 10.16
N GLU A 285 3.76 -20.37 11.19
CA GLU A 285 4.51 -21.52 11.70
C GLU A 285 4.59 -22.63 10.64
N ASP A 286 3.46 -22.98 10.00
CA ASP A 286 3.44 -23.91 8.87
C ASP A 286 4.29 -23.41 7.69
N PHE A 287 4.30 -22.09 7.44
CA PHE A 287 5.12 -21.50 6.39
C PHE A 287 6.61 -21.55 6.71
N GLN A 288 7.01 -21.38 7.97
CA GLN A 288 8.40 -21.52 8.38
C GLN A 288 8.91 -22.94 8.14
N GLU A 289 8.13 -23.96 8.51
CA GLU A 289 8.46 -25.36 8.22
C GLU A 289 8.59 -25.61 6.71
N TYR A 290 7.67 -25.06 5.91
CA TYR A 290 7.73 -25.11 4.46
C TYR A 290 9.00 -24.44 3.91
N GLU A 291 9.31 -23.22 4.36
CA GLU A 291 10.51 -22.47 3.97
C GLU A 291 11.78 -23.28 4.26
N GLU A 292 11.91 -23.85 5.45
CA GLU A 292 13.05 -24.69 5.85
C GLU A 292 13.17 -25.95 4.98
N SER A 293 12.04 -26.57 4.61
CA SER A 293 12.03 -27.73 3.71
C SER A 293 12.49 -27.36 2.29
N MET A 294 12.16 -26.14 1.84
CA MET A 294 12.46 -25.65 0.51
C MET A 294 13.91 -25.19 0.38
N ARG A 295 14.51 -24.64 1.45
CA ARG A 295 15.95 -24.32 1.50
C ARG A 295 16.88 -25.52 1.28
N LYS A 296 16.37 -26.75 1.48
CA LYS A 296 17.13 -27.99 1.22
C LYS A 296 17.08 -28.42 -0.24
N LYS A 297 16.24 -27.79 -1.06
CA LYS A 297 16.12 -28.07 -2.49
C LYS A 297 16.98 -27.07 -3.27
N ASP A 298 17.42 -27.49 -4.45
CA ASP A 298 18.01 -26.58 -5.42
C ASP A 298 16.87 -25.81 -6.10
N LEU A 299 16.71 -24.54 -5.72
CA LEU A 299 15.62 -23.69 -6.17
C LEU A 299 16.13 -22.66 -7.17
N SER A 300 15.34 -22.44 -8.21
CA SER A 300 15.57 -21.31 -9.11
C SER A 300 15.52 -19.99 -8.34
N LYS A 301 16.16 -18.96 -8.88
CA LYS A 301 16.04 -17.59 -8.31
C LYS A 301 14.57 -17.15 -8.21
N PHE A 302 13.76 -17.46 -9.22
CA PHE A 302 12.34 -17.11 -9.25
C PHE A 302 11.54 -17.74 -8.09
N ASP A 303 11.79 -19.02 -7.78
CA ASP A 303 11.10 -19.72 -6.69
C ASP A 303 11.60 -19.26 -5.32
N SER A 304 12.89 -18.95 -5.21
CA SER A 304 13.48 -18.36 -4.01
C SER A 304 12.83 -17.01 -3.67
N ASP A 305 12.71 -16.13 -4.67
CA ASP A 305 12.02 -14.83 -4.54
C ASP A 305 10.53 -15.01 -4.22
N ALA A 306 9.89 -16.04 -4.79
CA ALA A 306 8.48 -16.35 -4.51
C ALA A 306 8.26 -16.68 -3.03
N ILE A 307 9.13 -17.50 -2.42
CA ILE A 307 9.05 -17.85 -0.99
C ILE A 307 9.14 -16.60 -0.12
N LEU A 308 10.11 -15.71 -0.38
CA LEU A 308 10.26 -14.45 0.37
C LEU A 308 9.02 -13.55 0.21
N SER A 309 8.44 -13.49 -0.99
CA SER A 309 7.23 -12.70 -1.25
C SER A 309 6.01 -13.23 -0.50
N ILE A 310 5.86 -14.55 -0.38
CA ILE A 310 4.75 -15.18 0.34
C ILE A 310 4.91 -14.95 1.85
N LYS A 311 6.12 -15.06 2.39
CA LYS A 311 6.43 -14.74 3.79
C LYS A 311 6.00 -13.31 4.14
N SER A 312 6.41 -12.34 3.32
CA SER A 312 6.01 -10.95 3.45
C SER A 312 4.48 -10.81 3.36
N TYR A 313 3.84 -11.48 2.39
CA TYR A 313 2.39 -11.42 2.20
C TYR A 313 1.58 -11.92 3.40
N ILE A 314 1.92 -13.10 3.97
CA ILE A 314 1.22 -13.66 5.14
C ILE A 314 1.38 -12.73 6.35
N SER A 315 2.59 -12.21 6.57
CA SER A 315 2.90 -11.28 7.66
C SER A 315 2.09 -9.98 7.55
N ASN A 316 1.97 -9.45 6.33
CA ASN A 316 1.12 -8.28 6.05
C ASN A 316 -0.38 -8.56 6.28
N CYS A 317 -0.84 -9.77 5.98
CA CYS A 317 -2.22 -10.19 6.28
C CYS A 317 -2.46 -10.27 7.80
N ARG A 318 -1.51 -10.83 8.56
CA ARG A 318 -1.56 -10.87 10.03
C ARG A 318 -1.66 -9.47 10.61
N PHE A 319 -0.75 -8.58 10.21
CA PHE A 319 -0.74 -7.19 10.66
C PHE A 319 -2.05 -6.46 10.34
N SER A 320 -2.54 -6.57 9.10
CA SER A 320 -3.82 -5.98 8.67
C SER A 320 -5.00 -6.43 9.55
N LEU A 321 -5.00 -7.68 10.02
CA LEU A 321 -6.05 -8.18 10.90
C LEU A 321 -5.85 -7.76 12.36
N SER A 322 -4.60 -7.70 12.85
CA SER A 322 -4.27 -7.21 14.20
C SER A 322 -4.82 -5.80 14.44
N LEU A 323 -4.64 -4.90 13.46
CA LEU A 323 -5.14 -3.52 13.51
C LEU A 323 -6.68 -3.40 13.66
N LYS A 324 -7.43 -4.47 13.36
CA LYS A 324 -8.89 -4.51 13.45
C LYS A 324 -9.40 -5.09 14.78
N GLN A 325 -8.50 -5.52 15.68
CA GLN A 325 -8.88 -6.05 16.99
C GLN A 325 -9.30 -4.92 17.93
N GLN A 326 -10.30 -5.16 18.79
CA GLN A 326 -10.86 -4.12 19.67
C GLN A 326 -9.84 -3.55 20.66
N ASN A 327 -8.89 -4.38 21.12
CA ASN A 327 -7.91 -4.01 22.16
C ASN A 327 -6.55 -3.59 21.57
N TYR A 328 -6.50 -3.24 20.29
CA TYR A 328 -5.24 -2.89 19.63
C TYR A 328 -4.80 -1.47 20.01
N THR A 329 -3.56 -1.30 20.47
CA THR A 329 -3.03 -0.02 21.00
C THR A 329 -1.95 0.59 20.11
N ILE A 330 -1.58 1.84 20.41
CA ILE A 330 -0.44 2.51 19.75
C ILE A 330 0.88 1.77 20.03
N ASP A 331 1.06 1.19 21.22
CA ASP A 331 2.30 0.47 21.53
C ASP A 331 2.36 -0.87 20.80
N SER A 332 1.22 -1.57 20.66
CA SER A 332 1.12 -2.73 19.76
C SER A 332 1.45 -2.35 18.31
N LEU A 333 1.02 -1.17 17.85
CA LEU A 333 1.37 -0.66 16.52
C LEU A 333 2.87 -0.51 16.32
N LYS A 334 3.58 0.06 17.30
CA LYS A 334 5.04 0.25 17.19
C LYS A 334 5.77 -1.08 17.08
N VAL A 335 5.37 -2.07 17.90
CA VAL A 335 5.95 -3.42 17.87
C VAL A 335 5.69 -4.09 16.53
N ASP A 336 4.44 -4.11 16.07
CA ASP A 336 4.08 -4.75 14.81
C ASP A 336 4.75 -4.05 13.61
N ILE A 337 4.93 -2.72 13.63
CA ILE A 337 5.66 -2.00 12.57
C ILE A 337 7.14 -2.37 12.56
N ALA A 338 7.78 -2.47 13.72
CA ALA A 338 9.17 -2.88 13.81
C ALA A 338 9.37 -4.31 13.28
N GLU A 339 8.43 -5.22 13.57
CA GLU A 339 8.43 -6.58 13.03
C GLU A 339 8.26 -6.58 11.50
N ILE A 340 7.33 -5.78 10.97
CA ILE A 340 7.16 -5.62 9.52
C ILE A 340 8.43 -5.09 8.87
N GLU A 341 9.09 -4.12 9.49
CA GLU A 341 10.34 -3.54 8.97
C GLU A 341 11.48 -4.57 8.96
N ALA A 342 11.61 -5.38 10.01
CA ALA A 342 12.56 -6.48 10.06
C ALA A 342 12.29 -7.53 8.96
N ILE A 343 11.03 -7.87 8.70
CA ILE A 343 10.66 -8.80 7.61
C ILE A 343 10.98 -8.19 6.24
N GLN A 344 10.75 -6.89 6.04
CA GLN A 344 11.09 -6.23 4.77
C GLN A 344 12.61 -6.16 4.56
N GLU A 345 13.38 -5.98 5.63
CA GLU A 345 14.85 -6.04 5.60
C GLU A 345 15.34 -7.47 5.30
N GLU A 346 14.79 -8.49 5.96
CA GLU A 346 15.12 -9.90 5.73
C GLU A 346 14.80 -10.34 4.29
N THR A 347 13.62 -9.96 3.78
CA THR A 347 13.14 -10.40 2.46
C THR A 347 13.64 -9.52 1.32
N GLY A 348 14.13 -8.31 1.60
CA GLY A 348 14.46 -7.30 0.59
C GLY A 348 13.23 -6.70 -0.13
N ILE A 349 12.00 -6.99 0.33
CA ILE A 349 10.77 -6.58 -0.34
C ILE A 349 10.19 -5.33 0.34
N THR A 350 10.36 -4.17 -0.29
CA THR A 350 9.75 -2.93 0.17
C THR A 350 8.24 -2.91 -0.16
N ASN A 351 7.37 -2.85 0.86
CA ASN A 351 5.91 -2.87 0.69
C ASN A 351 5.23 -1.68 1.39
N TYR A 352 4.42 -0.93 0.63
CA TYR A 352 3.69 0.24 1.14
C TYR A 352 2.46 -0.10 1.98
N HIS A 353 1.91 -1.31 1.82
CA HIS A 353 0.62 -1.68 2.40
C HIS A 353 0.57 -1.56 3.95
N PRO A 354 1.59 -1.99 4.70
CA PRO A 354 1.61 -1.84 6.16
C PRO A 354 1.51 -0.39 6.60
N TYR A 355 2.33 0.50 6.05
CA TYR A 355 2.31 1.92 6.41
C TYR A 355 0.96 2.57 6.10
N LYS A 356 0.36 2.22 4.95
CA LYS A 356 -1.01 2.65 4.61
C LYS A 356 -2.04 2.26 5.67
N LYS A 357 -1.97 1.02 6.16
CA LYS A 357 -2.90 0.49 7.16
C LYS A 357 -2.66 1.13 8.54
N ALA A 358 -1.40 1.33 8.90
CA ALA A 358 -1.01 2.02 10.12
C ALA A 358 -1.51 3.46 10.16
N LEU A 359 -1.34 4.22 9.07
CA LEU A 359 -1.87 5.58 8.93
C LEU A 359 -3.39 5.63 9.05
N SER A 360 -4.08 4.70 8.38
CA SER A 360 -5.54 4.58 8.49
C SER A 360 -6.01 4.30 9.93
N PHE A 361 -5.30 3.43 10.66
CA PHE A 361 -5.59 3.13 12.06
C PHE A 361 -5.35 4.34 12.96
N LEU A 362 -4.16 4.95 12.86
CA LEU A 362 -3.77 6.09 13.67
C LEU A 362 -4.65 7.32 13.43
N GLY A 363 -5.02 7.57 12.18
CA GLY A 363 -5.95 8.62 11.81
C GLY A 363 -7.27 8.51 12.58
N LYS A 364 -7.90 7.32 12.52
CA LYS A 364 -9.14 7.02 13.24
C LYS A 364 -8.98 7.09 14.76
N TYR A 365 -7.85 6.60 15.28
CA TYR A 365 -7.56 6.66 16.71
C TYR A 365 -7.52 8.12 17.18
N MET A 366 -6.78 8.98 16.49
CA MET A 366 -6.58 10.38 16.89
C MET A 366 -7.80 11.28 16.65
N GLU A 367 -8.61 10.98 15.64
CA GLU A 367 -9.89 11.67 15.42
C GLU A 367 -10.81 11.51 16.64
N ASN A 368 -10.82 10.32 17.25
CA ASN A 368 -11.67 9.97 18.40
C ASN A 368 -11.12 10.43 19.76
N LEU A 369 -9.87 10.93 19.83
CA LEU A 369 -9.32 11.48 21.06
C LEU A 369 -10.06 12.77 21.47
N ARG A 370 -10.31 12.90 22.77
CA ARG A 370 -10.90 14.11 23.36
C ARG A 370 -9.86 15.23 23.43
N GLU A 371 -10.33 16.48 23.53
CA GLU A 371 -9.47 17.68 23.52
C GLU A 371 -8.52 17.74 24.75
N ASP A 372 -8.89 17.12 25.87
CA ASP A 372 -8.09 17.03 27.10
C ASP A 372 -6.94 16.00 27.01
N GLU A 373 -6.90 15.15 25.99
CA GLU A 373 -5.88 14.10 25.79
C GLU A 373 -4.63 14.58 25.00
N SER A 374 -4.22 15.82 25.24
CA SER A 374 -3.16 16.52 24.48
C SER A 374 -1.83 15.75 24.34
N LYS A 375 -1.39 15.04 25.38
CA LYS A 375 -0.16 14.20 25.32
C LYS A 375 -0.30 13.00 24.40
N GLN A 376 -1.46 12.34 24.38
CA GLN A 376 -1.70 11.20 23.50
C GLN A 376 -1.81 11.66 22.05
N LEU A 377 -2.43 12.81 21.81
CA LEU A 377 -2.50 13.44 20.49
C LEU A 377 -1.09 13.79 19.97
N GLN A 378 -0.23 14.37 20.80
CA GLN A 378 1.15 14.70 20.42
C GLN A 378 1.97 13.44 20.05
N ASN A 379 1.95 12.41 20.90
CA ASN A 379 2.67 11.16 20.65
C ASN A 379 2.15 10.44 19.40
N GLY A 380 0.82 10.43 19.21
CA GLY A 380 0.19 9.85 18.03
C GLY A 380 0.57 10.58 16.75
N LEU A 381 0.65 11.92 16.79
CA LEU A 381 1.00 12.76 15.66
C LEU A 381 2.47 12.59 15.24
N GLU A 382 3.39 12.45 16.19
CA GLU A 382 4.80 12.16 15.90
C GLU A 382 4.94 10.83 15.15
N LEU A 383 4.29 9.76 15.66
CA LEU A 383 4.28 8.46 15.00
C LEU A 383 3.64 8.53 13.62
N TYR A 384 2.53 9.25 13.47
CA TYR A 384 1.86 9.45 12.20
C TYR A 384 2.77 10.16 11.18
N ASN A 385 3.47 11.23 11.58
CA ASN A 385 4.41 11.95 10.71
C ASN A 385 5.53 11.02 10.21
N ASN A 386 6.09 10.19 11.10
CA ASN A 386 7.14 9.25 10.76
C ASN A 386 6.65 8.18 9.77
N LEU A 387 5.48 7.58 10.05
CA LEU A 387 4.86 6.59 9.17
C LEU A 387 4.45 7.18 7.82
N TYR A 388 4.03 8.44 7.77
CA TYR A 388 3.66 9.12 6.52
C TYR A 388 4.88 9.31 5.62
N LYS A 389 6.03 9.71 6.18
CA LYS A 389 7.29 9.80 5.41
C LYS A 389 7.68 8.45 4.82
N LYS A 390 7.64 7.38 5.63
CA LYS A 390 7.90 6.00 5.18
C LYS A 390 6.91 5.55 4.10
N TYR A 391 5.61 5.77 4.32
CA TYR A 391 4.59 5.47 3.32
C TYR A 391 4.90 6.15 1.98
N LYS A 392 5.22 7.45 2.00
CA LYS A 392 5.49 8.24 0.80
C LYS A 392 6.65 7.67 0.00
N SER A 393 7.82 7.50 0.62
CA SER A 393 8.99 6.95 -0.06
C SER A 393 8.73 5.52 -0.57
N THR A 394 8.07 4.69 0.24
CA THR A 394 7.85 3.29 -0.11
C THR A 394 6.83 3.12 -1.23
N TYR A 395 5.73 3.89 -1.28
CA TYR A 395 4.76 3.72 -2.37
C TYR A 395 5.32 4.22 -3.71
N GLU A 396 6.13 5.29 -3.69
CA GLU A 396 6.83 5.80 -4.88
C GLU A 396 7.79 4.72 -5.43
N GLU A 397 8.56 4.08 -4.54
CA GLU A 397 9.42 2.95 -4.90
C GLU A 397 8.62 1.75 -5.41
N CYS A 398 7.47 1.43 -4.80
CA CYS A 398 6.60 0.35 -5.27
C CYS A 398 6.06 0.61 -6.69
N ILE A 399 5.71 1.86 -7.03
CA ILE A 399 5.34 2.24 -8.40
C ILE A 399 6.55 2.09 -9.33
N LEU A 400 7.73 2.47 -8.85
CA LEU A 400 8.99 2.39 -9.58
C LEU A 400 9.31 0.94 -9.99
N ARG A 401 9.25 0.02 -9.02
CA ARG A 401 9.60 -1.39 -9.13
C ARG A 401 8.45 -2.28 -9.63
N ARG A 402 7.29 -1.71 -9.96
CA ARG A 402 6.08 -2.47 -10.39
C ARG A 402 5.67 -3.53 -9.38
N PHE A 403 5.66 -3.14 -8.10
CA PHE A 403 5.43 -4.02 -6.97
C PHE A 403 4.21 -4.94 -7.14
N THR A 404 4.43 -6.23 -6.90
CA THR A 404 3.40 -7.26 -6.88
C THR A 404 3.26 -7.81 -5.44
N PRO A 405 2.06 -7.87 -4.85
CA PRO A 405 1.87 -8.27 -3.44
C PRO A 405 2.40 -9.64 -3.03
N PHE A 406 2.45 -10.58 -3.98
CA PHE A 406 2.98 -11.93 -3.82
C PHE A 406 3.28 -12.52 -5.20
N GLN A 407 4.25 -13.41 -5.26
CA GLN A 407 4.59 -14.26 -6.39
C GLN A 407 4.43 -15.73 -5.96
N LEU A 408 3.91 -16.57 -6.84
CA LEU A 408 3.81 -18.01 -6.60
C LEU A 408 5.05 -18.71 -7.15
N LEU A 409 5.28 -19.95 -6.73
CA LEU A 409 6.32 -20.77 -7.35
C LEU A 409 5.99 -21.03 -8.83
N LYS A 410 7.02 -21.31 -9.64
CA LYS A 410 6.93 -21.45 -11.10
C LYS A 410 5.82 -22.41 -11.52
N ASP A 411 5.75 -23.57 -10.88
CA ASP A 411 4.74 -24.59 -11.21
C ASP A 411 3.33 -24.18 -10.77
N ASP A 412 3.22 -23.47 -9.64
CA ASP A 412 1.95 -22.91 -9.18
C ASP A 412 1.48 -21.70 -10.01
N CYS A 413 2.37 -21.10 -10.81
CA CYS A 413 2.05 -20.07 -11.80
C CYS A 413 1.48 -20.64 -13.11
N LYS A 414 1.33 -21.97 -13.25
CA LYS A 414 0.75 -22.60 -14.45
C LYS A 414 -0.74 -22.91 -14.30
N THR A 415 -1.46 -22.75 -15.39
CA THR A 415 -2.87 -23.13 -15.53
C THR A 415 -2.97 -24.49 -16.21
N ASP A 416 -3.41 -25.51 -15.47
CA ASP A 416 -3.58 -26.89 -15.95
C ASP A 416 -2.38 -27.38 -16.81
N ASP A 417 -1.17 -26.96 -16.44
CA ASP A 417 0.11 -27.17 -17.14
C ASP A 417 0.21 -26.63 -18.59
N THR A 418 -0.69 -25.72 -18.99
CA THR A 418 -0.79 -25.20 -20.35
C THR A 418 -0.19 -23.82 -20.57
N ILE A 419 -0.38 -22.89 -19.62
CA ILE A 419 0.10 -21.50 -19.72
C ILE A 419 0.60 -21.01 -18.36
N PHE A 420 1.81 -20.47 -18.36
CA PHE A 420 2.45 -19.76 -17.27
C PHE A 420 1.97 -18.31 -17.17
N PHE A 421 1.65 -17.86 -15.96
CA PHE A 421 1.29 -16.48 -15.62
C PHE A 421 2.13 -15.98 -14.44
N ALA A 422 3.12 -15.12 -14.70
CA ALA A 422 4.00 -14.57 -13.66
C ALA A 422 3.20 -13.86 -12.56
N SER A 423 2.25 -13.03 -12.96
CA SER A 423 1.42 -12.28 -12.02
C SER A 423 0.27 -13.11 -11.41
N SER A 424 0.07 -14.35 -11.86
CA SER A 424 -0.97 -15.28 -11.42
C SER A 424 -2.30 -14.57 -11.10
N PHE A 425 -2.88 -14.79 -9.91
CA PHE A 425 -4.06 -14.07 -9.42
C PHE A 425 -3.72 -12.89 -8.49
N SER A 426 -2.49 -12.40 -8.50
CA SER A 426 -2.09 -11.22 -7.74
C SER A 426 -2.69 -9.94 -8.33
N LYS A 427 -3.12 -9.00 -7.48
CA LYS A 427 -3.71 -7.72 -7.93
C LYS A 427 -2.62 -6.74 -8.41
N PRO A 428 -2.83 -6.02 -9.53
CA PRO A 428 -1.94 -4.93 -9.91
C PRO A 428 -2.11 -3.72 -8.99
N ILE A 429 -1.03 -3.01 -8.70
CA ILE A 429 -1.08 -1.71 -8.00
C ILE A 429 -1.67 -0.63 -8.92
N SER A 430 -2.24 0.42 -8.33
CA SER A 430 -2.85 1.53 -9.09
C SER A 430 -2.18 2.84 -8.67
N PRO A 431 -1.24 3.38 -9.49
CA PRO A 431 -0.50 4.60 -9.16
C PRO A 431 -1.41 5.77 -8.80
N SER A 432 -2.45 6.04 -9.61
CA SER A 432 -3.42 7.10 -9.35
C SER A 432 -4.12 6.96 -7.99
N LYS A 433 -4.49 5.74 -7.58
CA LYS A 433 -5.10 5.50 -6.26
C LYS A 433 -4.10 5.71 -5.11
N LEU A 434 -2.83 5.38 -5.32
CA LEU A 434 -1.80 5.58 -4.30
C LEU A 434 -1.49 7.06 -4.10
N GLU A 435 -1.46 7.83 -5.19
CA GLU A 435 -1.36 9.29 -5.17
C GLU A 435 -2.58 9.92 -4.48
N ASP A 436 -3.80 9.48 -4.80
CA ASP A 436 -5.01 9.93 -4.10
C ASP A 436 -4.97 9.66 -2.61
N ASP A 437 -4.51 8.47 -2.22
CA ASP A 437 -4.40 8.11 -0.81
C ASP A 437 -3.28 8.87 -0.09
N GLU A 438 -2.16 9.17 -0.75
CA GLU A 438 -1.12 10.07 -0.22
C GLU A 438 -1.70 11.44 0.10
N ARG A 439 -2.47 12.03 -0.84
CA ARG A 439 -3.11 13.32 -0.64
C ARG A 439 -4.02 13.30 0.59
N LYS A 440 -4.86 12.27 0.73
CA LYS A 440 -5.74 12.11 1.91
C LYS A 440 -4.96 12.03 3.21
N TYR A 441 -3.89 11.24 3.27
CA TYR A 441 -3.10 11.11 4.49
C TYR A 441 -2.36 12.40 4.85
N ARG A 442 -1.89 13.15 3.85
CA ARG A 442 -1.29 14.47 4.03
C ARG A 442 -2.31 15.48 4.58
N ASP A 443 -3.51 15.52 4.01
CA ASP A 443 -4.55 16.44 4.45
C ASP A 443 -4.98 16.12 5.89
N LEU A 444 -5.12 14.84 6.23
CA LEU A 444 -5.39 14.39 7.59
C LEU A 444 -4.25 14.77 8.56
N MET A 445 -2.99 14.65 8.14
CA MET A 445 -1.83 15.09 8.93
C MET A 445 -1.91 16.59 9.26
N LEU A 446 -2.29 17.42 8.29
CA LEU A 446 -2.44 18.87 8.47
C LEU A 446 -3.60 19.19 9.43
N TYR A 447 -4.73 18.51 9.28
CA TYR A 447 -5.86 18.61 10.20
C TYR A 447 -5.46 18.27 11.63
N LEU A 448 -4.78 17.14 11.85
CA LEU A 448 -4.35 16.71 13.18
C LEU A 448 -3.34 17.67 13.82
N ARG A 449 -2.41 18.25 13.04
CA ARG A 449 -1.53 19.34 13.51
C ARG A 449 -2.31 20.57 13.96
N MET A 450 -3.38 20.91 13.24
CA MET A 450 -4.24 22.03 13.62
C MET A 450 -5.00 21.72 14.92
N LYS A 451 -5.57 20.50 15.05
CA LYS A 451 -6.22 20.02 16.28
C LYS A 451 -5.26 20.11 17.49
N GLU A 452 -4.02 19.66 17.34
CA GLU A 452 -2.99 19.74 18.40
C GLU A 452 -2.69 21.19 18.80
N ARG A 453 -2.54 22.10 17.82
CA ARG A 453 -2.28 23.52 18.10
C ARG A 453 -3.45 24.17 18.82
N LEU A 454 -4.69 23.83 18.47
CA LEU A 454 -5.88 24.35 19.13
C LEU A 454 -5.96 23.86 20.58
N ALA A 455 -5.73 22.57 20.83
CA ALA A 455 -5.70 22.01 22.18
C ALA A 455 -4.63 22.70 23.08
N LYS A 456 -3.45 22.99 22.53
CA LYS A 456 -2.40 23.76 23.25
C LYS A 456 -2.87 25.18 23.59
N ARG A 457 -3.46 25.90 22.64
CA ARG A 457 -3.99 27.25 22.87
C ARG A 457 -5.11 27.27 23.89
N GLU A 458 -5.99 26.29 23.86
CA GLU A 458 -7.07 26.17 24.84
C GLU A 458 -6.53 25.93 26.26
N ALA A 459 -5.50 25.07 26.39
CA ALA A 459 -4.81 24.87 27.66
C ALA A 459 -4.13 26.15 28.17
N GLU A 460 -3.47 26.91 27.28
CA GLU A 460 -2.87 28.22 27.61
C GLU A 460 -3.93 29.25 28.04
N ILE A 461 -5.03 29.37 27.30
CA ILE A 461 -6.15 30.27 27.63
C ILE A 461 -6.74 29.91 28.99
N THR A 462 -6.94 28.61 29.25
CA THR A 462 -7.47 28.13 30.53
C THR A 462 -6.52 28.46 31.69
N ASN A 463 -5.20 28.34 31.47
CA ASN A 463 -4.20 28.72 32.46
C ASN A 463 -4.21 30.23 32.72
N VAL A 464 -4.28 31.06 31.68
CA VAL A 464 -4.40 32.53 31.81
C VAL A 464 -5.70 32.92 32.52
N ALA A 465 -6.83 32.28 32.19
CA ALA A 465 -8.10 32.54 32.85
C ALA A 465 -8.03 32.23 34.35
N ASN A 466 -7.36 31.14 34.73
CA ASN A 466 -7.13 30.78 36.12
C ASN A 466 -6.21 31.78 36.83
N SER A 467 -5.10 32.19 36.21
CA SER A 467 -4.17 33.17 36.80
C SER A 467 -4.82 34.54 36.98
N VAL A 468 -5.66 34.99 36.04
CA VAL A 468 -6.45 36.22 36.16
C VAL A 468 -7.45 36.12 37.31
N ARG A 469 -8.10 34.96 37.49
CA ARG A 469 -9.02 34.74 38.61
C ARG A 469 -8.29 34.80 39.95
N ASP A 470 -7.10 34.21 40.03
CA ASP A 470 -6.29 34.21 41.25
C ASP A 470 -5.73 35.61 41.55
N PHE A 471 -5.26 36.34 40.54
CA PHE A 471 -4.86 37.74 40.68
C PHE A 471 -6.00 38.64 41.16
N ARG A 472 -7.21 38.45 40.61
CA ARG A 472 -8.40 39.19 41.04
C ARG A 472 -8.70 38.95 42.52
N ARG A 473 -8.56 37.71 42.99
CA ARG A 473 -8.73 37.36 44.41
C ARG A 473 -7.68 38.04 45.29
N GLN A 474 -6.40 37.97 44.93
CA GLN A 474 -5.32 38.65 45.67
C GLN A 474 -5.51 40.17 45.71
N SER A 475 -5.95 40.77 44.59
CA SER A 475 -6.22 42.21 44.52
C SER A 475 -7.33 42.64 45.48
N PHE A 476 -8.39 41.85 45.61
CA PHE A 476 -9.44 42.08 46.60
C PHE A 476 -8.94 41.91 48.04
N GLU A 477 -8.04 40.95 48.30
CA GLU A 477 -7.39 40.80 49.61
C GLU A 477 -6.55 42.05 49.95
N TYR A 478 -5.73 42.55 49.01
CA TYR A 478 -4.95 43.78 49.20
C TYR A 478 -5.82 45.01 49.41
N LEU A 479 -6.90 45.16 48.63
CA LEU A 479 -7.85 46.25 48.81
C LEU A 479 -8.50 46.21 50.20
N GLY A 480 -8.85 45.02 50.68
CA GLY A 480 -9.39 44.82 52.03
C GLY A 480 -8.41 45.25 53.12
N ILE A 481 -7.13 44.89 53.00
CA ILE A 481 -6.07 45.33 53.91
C ILE A 481 -5.93 46.85 53.88
N PHE A 482 -5.91 47.45 52.69
CA PHE A 482 -5.73 48.90 52.52
C PHE A 482 -6.88 49.72 53.13
N ILE A 483 -8.13 49.29 52.90
CA ILE A 483 -9.30 49.93 53.53
C ILE A 483 -9.22 49.81 55.06
N THR A 484 -8.77 48.67 55.58
CA THR A 484 -8.59 48.47 57.03
C THR A 484 -7.58 49.47 57.61
N ILE A 485 -6.42 49.63 56.94
CA ILE A 485 -5.38 50.59 57.35
C ILE A 485 -5.91 52.02 57.30
N ILE A 486 -6.55 52.44 56.20
CA ILE A 486 -7.09 53.80 56.05
C ILE A 486 -8.17 54.08 57.10
N THR A 487 -9.09 53.14 57.30
CA THR A 487 -10.19 53.29 58.27
C THR A 487 -9.64 53.40 59.69
N PHE A 488 -8.62 52.61 60.03
CA PHE A 488 -7.91 52.72 61.30
C PHE A 488 -7.19 54.07 61.45
N LEU A 489 -6.54 54.56 60.39
CA LEU A 489 -5.83 55.85 60.40
C LEU A 489 -6.80 57.02 60.59
N PHE A 490 -7.90 57.07 59.83
CA PHE A 490 -8.93 58.11 59.95
C PHE A 490 -9.64 58.09 61.31
N GLY A 491 -9.98 56.90 61.81
CA GLY A 491 -10.56 56.76 63.14
C GLY A 491 -9.61 57.22 64.25
N SER A 492 -8.31 56.95 64.10
CA SER A 492 -7.28 57.44 65.02
C SER A 492 -7.15 58.96 64.98
N ILE A 493 -7.17 59.58 63.80
CA ILE A 493 -7.14 61.05 63.66
C ILE A 493 -8.35 61.70 64.35
N GLN A 494 -9.56 61.15 64.18
CA GLN A 494 -10.75 61.65 64.88
C GLN A 494 -10.66 61.49 66.40
N LEU A 495 -10.02 60.43 66.89
CA LEU A 495 -9.86 60.17 68.32
C LEU A 495 -8.80 61.05 68.99
N PHE A 496 -7.70 61.32 68.30
CA PHE A 496 -6.55 62.05 68.84
C PHE A 496 -6.47 63.51 68.39
N GLY A 497 -7.24 63.92 67.37
CA GLY A 497 -7.25 65.28 66.82
C GLY A 497 -8.20 66.25 67.53
N ASN A 498 -9.19 65.75 68.27
CA ASN A 498 -10.17 66.58 68.99
C ASN A 498 -9.73 66.80 70.43
N LYS A 499 -9.41 68.06 70.78
CA LYS A 499 -8.85 68.45 72.09
C LYS A 499 -9.86 68.47 73.26
N GLU A 500 -11.14 68.18 73.03
CA GLU A 500 -12.20 68.22 74.06
C GLU A 500 -13.07 66.95 74.07
N ILE A 501 -12.48 65.76 74.10
CA ILE A 501 -13.26 64.52 74.22
C ILE A 501 -13.20 63.99 75.65
N THR A 502 -14.37 63.81 76.28
CA THR A 502 -14.50 63.13 77.57
C THR A 502 -14.14 61.63 77.45
N PRO A 503 -13.53 60.99 78.46
CA PRO A 503 -13.06 59.60 78.37
C PRO A 503 -14.12 58.59 77.91
N LYS A 504 -15.39 58.82 78.30
CA LYS A 504 -16.54 58.01 77.86
C LYS A 504 -16.81 58.11 76.35
N ALA A 505 -16.79 59.31 75.78
CA ALA A 505 -17.05 59.51 74.35
C ALA A 505 -15.94 58.91 73.48
N SER A 506 -14.68 58.96 73.94
CA SER A 506 -13.56 58.28 73.26
C SER A 506 -13.74 56.77 73.23
N ILE A 507 -14.15 56.15 74.34
CA ILE A 507 -14.38 54.70 74.39
C ILE A 507 -15.54 54.29 73.45
N ILE A 508 -16.63 55.06 73.42
CA ILE A 508 -17.76 54.79 72.51
C ILE A 508 -17.32 54.89 71.04
N ASN A 509 -16.49 55.86 70.69
CA ASN A 509 -15.95 56.00 69.33
C ASN A 509 -14.99 54.86 68.96
N ILE A 510 -14.11 54.42 69.87
CA ILE A 510 -13.21 53.26 69.64
C ILE A 510 -14.03 51.98 69.41
N VAL A 511 -15.03 51.71 70.26
CA VAL A 511 -15.86 50.50 70.17
C VAL A 511 -16.71 50.53 68.90
N SER A 512 -17.31 51.67 68.57
CA SER A 512 -18.11 51.82 67.34
C SER A 512 -17.26 51.63 66.09
N LEU A 513 -16.05 52.20 66.05
CA LEU A 513 -15.09 52.00 64.96
C LEU A 513 -14.67 50.52 64.84
N GLY A 514 -14.39 49.86 65.96
CA GLY A 514 -14.02 48.43 66.00
C GLY A 514 -15.13 47.51 65.48
N ILE A 515 -16.40 47.80 65.81
CA ILE A 515 -17.55 47.04 65.32
C ILE A 515 -17.75 47.26 63.81
N VAL A 516 -17.63 48.50 63.32
CA VAL A 516 -17.70 48.78 61.87
C VAL A 516 -16.59 48.06 61.12
N LEU A 517 -15.37 48.04 61.65
CA LEU A 517 -14.23 47.33 61.07
C LEU A 517 -14.48 45.80 61.04
N ALA A 518 -15.03 45.23 62.12
CA ALA A 518 -15.38 43.82 62.19
C ALA A 518 -16.46 43.42 61.18
N ILE A 519 -17.48 44.27 60.98
CA ILE A 519 -18.52 44.07 59.96
C ILE A 519 -17.90 44.13 58.55
N PHE A 520 -16.99 45.07 58.31
CA PHE A 520 -16.32 45.20 57.01
C PHE A 520 -15.42 43.99 56.69
N MET A 521 -14.64 43.52 57.67
CA MET A 521 -13.82 42.31 57.55
C MET A 521 -14.67 41.05 57.31
N ALA A 522 -15.82 40.95 57.98
CA ALA A 522 -16.79 39.88 57.75
C ALA A 522 -17.37 39.92 56.32
N MET A 523 -17.69 41.11 55.79
CA MET A 523 -18.15 41.27 54.40
C MET A 523 -17.08 40.89 53.38
N LEU A 524 -15.82 41.29 53.59
CA LEU A 524 -14.70 40.90 52.72
C LEU A 524 -14.51 39.39 52.70
N TYR A 525 -14.59 38.74 53.86
CA TYR A 525 -14.53 37.28 53.97
C TYR A 525 -15.65 36.58 53.18
N ILE A 526 -16.87 37.15 53.19
CA ILE A 526 -18.02 36.64 52.41
C ILE A 526 -17.72 36.69 50.90
N ILE A 527 -17.20 37.81 50.40
CA ILE A 527 -16.93 38.04 48.98
C ILE A 527 -15.76 37.16 48.48
N LEU A 528 -14.74 36.96 49.32
CA LEU A 528 -13.50 36.27 48.94
C LEU A 528 -13.54 34.74 49.11
N TYR A 529 -14.26 34.21 50.12
CA TYR A 529 -14.10 32.81 50.56
C TYR A 529 -15.40 31.97 50.63
N SER A 530 -16.60 32.54 50.48
CA SER A 530 -17.83 31.83 50.85
C SER A 530 -18.59 31.20 49.67
N LYS A 531 -18.80 29.87 49.71
CA LYS A 531 -19.83 29.17 48.91
C LYS A 531 -21.21 29.32 49.58
N ARG A 532 -22.26 29.52 48.76
CA ARG A 532 -23.66 29.90 49.06
C ARG A 532 -24.25 29.58 50.45
N CYS A 533 -23.92 28.47 51.11
CA CYS A 533 -24.56 28.06 52.37
C CYS A 533 -24.00 28.72 53.65
N LYS A 534 -22.78 29.28 53.66
CA LYS A 534 -22.22 29.97 54.85
C LYS A 534 -22.58 31.46 54.94
N ILE A 535 -23.23 32.00 53.92
CA ILE A 535 -23.63 33.41 53.83
C ILE A 535 -24.74 33.72 54.85
N LEU A 536 -25.67 32.78 55.07
CA LEU A 536 -26.85 32.98 55.92
C LEU A 536 -26.50 33.09 57.41
N ALA A 537 -25.58 32.25 57.91
CA ALA A 537 -25.11 32.30 59.30
C ALA A 537 -24.31 33.58 59.61
N LEU A 538 -23.55 34.08 58.63
CA LEU A 538 -22.77 35.32 58.76
C LEU A 538 -23.65 36.57 58.62
N PHE A 539 -24.71 36.52 57.82
CA PHE A 539 -25.72 37.59 57.75
C PHE A 539 -26.44 37.76 59.09
N ILE A 540 -26.79 36.64 59.74
CA ILE A 540 -27.36 36.63 61.09
C ILE A 540 -26.36 37.24 62.10
N PHE A 541 -25.06 36.95 61.98
CA PHE A 541 -24.03 37.54 62.83
C PHE A 541 -23.92 39.07 62.65
N VAL A 542 -23.92 39.58 61.41
CA VAL A 542 -23.91 41.03 61.13
C VAL A 542 -25.16 41.72 61.68
N ILE A 543 -26.34 41.13 61.51
CA ILE A 543 -27.59 41.65 62.09
C ILE A 543 -27.51 41.68 63.61
N PHE A 544 -26.95 40.63 64.23
CA PHE A 544 -26.78 40.54 65.67
C PHE A 544 -25.80 41.61 66.20
N SER A 545 -24.67 41.83 65.51
CA SER A 545 -23.72 42.91 65.84
C SER A 545 -24.33 44.30 65.68
N PHE A 546 -25.17 44.52 64.66
CA PHE A 546 -25.86 45.79 64.46
C PHE A 546 -26.93 46.04 65.54
N ALA A 547 -27.68 45.00 65.92
CA ALA A 547 -28.64 45.06 67.01
C ALA A 547 -27.94 45.34 68.35
N ALA A 548 -26.79 44.70 68.62
CA ALA A 548 -25.98 44.97 69.81
C ALA A 548 -25.47 46.43 69.83
N LEU A 549 -25.09 47.00 68.68
CA LEU A 549 -24.63 48.37 68.56
C LEU A 549 -25.76 49.38 68.83
N ILE A 550 -26.97 49.12 68.33
CA ILE A 550 -28.18 49.94 68.58
C ILE A 550 -28.59 49.87 70.06
N ILE A 551 -28.53 48.68 70.67
CA ILE A 551 -28.83 48.51 72.10
C ILE A 551 -27.78 49.26 72.94
N TYR A 552 -26.49 49.14 72.60
CA TYR A 552 -25.40 49.79 73.33
C TYR A 552 -25.44 51.33 73.23
N THR A 553 -25.82 51.89 72.07
CA THR A 553 -25.99 53.34 71.90
C THR A 553 -27.23 53.89 72.60
N ASN A 554 -28.30 53.09 72.78
CA ASN A 554 -29.52 53.50 73.47
C ASN A 554 -29.50 53.31 75.00
N TYR A 555 -28.58 52.51 75.56
CA TYR A 555 -28.52 52.20 77.00
C TYR A 555 -27.54 53.06 77.81
N ILE A 556 -26.92 54.07 77.21
CA ILE A 556 -26.05 55.03 77.93
C ILE A 556 -26.85 56.32 78.16
N PRO A 557 -27.23 56.67 79.41
CA PRO A 557 -27.90 57.93 79.69
C PRO A 557 -26.93 59.09 79.38
N LYS A 558 -27.48 60.17 78.81
CA LYS A 558 -26.78 61.42 78.44
C LYS A 558 -25.84 61.93 79.54
#